data_AF-A0A973GUI4-F1
#
_entry.id   AF-A0A973GUI4-F1
#
_cell.length_a   1.000
_cell.length_b   1.000
_cell.length_c   1.000
_cell.angle_alpha   90.00
_cell.angle_beta   90.00
_cell.angle_gamma   90.00
#
_symmetry.space_group_name_H-M   'P 1'
#
loop_
_entity.id
_entity.type
_entity.pdbx_description
1 polymer ?
#
loop_
_entity_poly.entity_id
_entity_poly.type
_entity_poly.pdbx_seq_one_letter_code
_entity_poly.pdbx_strand_id
1 'polypeptide(L)'
;MHQMVLDAIEDKAYIIVFPEMCVGGYLLSDLYLQKSFVSQLLNANDIIKSWSDKIGIIWGNISHWDDLKSNRDGRFNRYNTAFFAYQNQWVKKENNLLDGHYFKHCLPDYRFFDDSRYFKSGYDYALENNLLLSDSINPFIFNKDNRIVRIGVEVCEDLWSKDYLVDPTSIYIKHKVDFIINISSSPWTLNKELSREKRIKEQVLSHKEHMVPLIYVNACGMQNNGKNVLVFDGDSTIYQKDGSVQGQLKDDFKEDCKVFDLDLNYPAHETTHKLLNALVCAIYEFDKQVLPFKPKWIIGLSGGIDSSVNVALLSMALGHDRVIGYNMASRYNQAQTKSIAYETAQKLNIEYYAGSIEELVHATESTLTQYQIEPKEGLAYENIQARLRGHLLSSFASYKGGVICNNGNKVECALGYATLYGDTIGALSPLGDCTKLQVFELAQLINDYYKDDIINPNLIPTIQNNSREFGFAPSAELRDNQVDPMKWVYHDWLVQYFIQYPSHHMIDWLRTYQSGEWKKLEIASWMVYYGLDNPVKFIEDIRWFMKSWHSAIFKRIQFPPIVTVSRGSFGYDYRESQLPYTENQEVKNLIEQILSGGIQ
;
A
#
# COMPACT_ATOMS: atom_id res chain seq x y z
N MET A 1 0.08 23.00 -8.72
CA MET A 1 -1.18 23.75 -8.45
C MET A 1 -1.28 25.06 -9.22
N HIS A 2 -0.58 26.16 -8.89
CA HIS A 2 -0.78 27.46 -9.57
C HIS A 2 -0.63 27.38 -11.10
N GLN A 3 0.39 26.67 -11.60
CA GLN A 3 0.54 26.46 -13.05
C GLN A 3 -0.68 25.76 -13.67
N MET A 4 -1.18 24.68 -13.07
CA MET A 4 -2.39 23.99 -13.52
C MET A 4 -3.63 24.90 -13.51
N VAL A 5 -3.72 25.85 -12.57
CA VAL A 5 -4.79 26.86 -12.57
C VAL A 5 -4.67 27.79 -13.79
N LEU A 6 -3.46 28.24 -14.11
CA LEU A 6 -3.21 29.08 -15.28
C LEU A 6 -3.53 28.33 -16.59
N ASP A 7 -3.09 27.08 -16.69
CA ASP A 7 -3.34 26.21 -17.84
C ASP A 7 -4.85 25.96 -18.01
N ALA A 8 -5.57 25.68 -16.92
CA ALA A 8 -7.02 25.49 -16.95
C ALA A 8 -7.79 26.77 -17.34
N ILE A 9 -7.29 27.96 -16.99
CA ILE A 9 -7.86 29.24 -17.44
C ILE A 9 -7.66 29.40 -18.96
N GLU A 10 -6.48 29.05 -19.48
CA GLU A 10 -6.18 29.09 -20.92
C GLU A 10 -7.09 28.13 -21.69
N ASP A 11 -7.32 26.94 -21.15
CA ASP A 11 -8.25 25.92 -21.67
C ASP A 11 -9.73 26.26 -21.42
N LYS A 12 -10.02 27.44 -20.83
CA LYS A 12 -11.37 27.97 -20.57
C LYS A 12 -12.22 27.09 -19.65
N ALA A 13 -11.59 26.36 -18.73
CA ALA A 13 -12.30 25.61 -17.71
C ALA A 13 -13.09 26.53 -16.77
N TYR A 14 -14.26 26.08 -16.32
CA TYR A 14 -15.10 26.82 -15.36
C TYR A 14 -14.64 26.60 -13.93
N ILE A 15 -14.24 25.37 -13.62
CA ILE A 15 -13.80 24.92 -12.30
C ILE A 15 -12.57 24.01 -12.49
N ILE A 16 -11.58 24.18 -11.64
CA ILE A 16 -10.49 23.22 -11.44
C ILE A 16 -10.61 22.62 -10.04
N VAL A 17 -10.41 21.30 -9.95
CA VAL A 17 -10.57 20.53 -8.71
C VAL A 17 -9.26 19.85 -8.37
N PHE A 18 -8.82 20.00 -7.12
CA PHE A 18 -7.62 19.35 -6.59
C PHE A 18 -7.98 18.32 -5.51
N PRO A 19 -7.12 17.31 -5.30
CA PRO A 19 -7.34 16.24 -4.31
C PRO A 19 -7.47 16.72 -2.85
N GLU A 20 -7.92 15.80 -1.99
CA GLU A 20 -7.88 15.93 -0.53
C GLU A 20 -6.44 16.21 -0.06
N MET A 21 -6.27 17.17 0.84
CA MET A 21 -4.97 17.55 1.43
C MET A 21 -3.83 17.80 0.42
N CYS A 22 -4.17 18.26 -0.79
CA CYS A 22 -3.21 18.47 -1.89
C CYS A 22 -2.10 19.51 -1.61
N VAL A 23 -2.23 20.34 -0.58
CA VAL A 23 -1.24 21.38 -0.23
C VAL A 23 -0.06 20.81 0.54
N GLY A 24 -0.33 20.04 1.60
CA GLY A 24 0.69 19.47 2.49
C GLY A 24 0.98 18.00 2.25
N GLY A 25 0.05 17.26 1.65
CA GLY A 25 -0.01 15.80 1.72
C GLY A 25 -0.98 15.33 2.82
N TYR A 26 -1.44 14.09 2.71
CA TYR A 26 -2.45 13.52 3.61
C TYR A 26 -1.82 12.72 4.76
N LEU A 27 -0.81 11.89 4.48
CA LEU A 27 -0.10 11.05 5.45
C LEU A 27 1.06 11.81 6.09
N LEU A 28 0.73 12.79 6.94
CA LEU A 28 1.71 13.66 7.61
C LEU A 28 2.00 13.27 9.07
N SER A 29 1.25 12.30 9.59
CA SER A 29 1.37 11.82 10.97
C SER A 29 1.39 12.99 11.98
N ASP A 30 2.31 12.97 12.96
CA ASP A 30 2.37 14.00 14.01
C ASP A 30 2.84 15.39 13.51
N LEU A 31 3.17 15.58 12.22
CA LEU A 31 3.34 16.93 11.66
C LEU A 31 2.05 17.75 11.77
N TYR A 32 0.88 17.11 11.76
CA TYR A 32 -0.40 17.77 12.05
C TYR A 32 -0.47 18.37 13.47
N LEU A 33 0.42 17.95 14.37
CA LEU A 33 0.50 18.46 15.74
C LEU A 33 1.50 19.61 15.88
N GLN A 34 2.32 19.86 14.84
CA GLN A 34 3.32 20.92 14.86
C GLN A 34 2.70 22.26 14.45
N LYS A 35 2.60 23.18 15.42
CA LYS A 35 1.93 24.48 15.23
C LYS A 35 2.50 25.29 14.05
N SER A 36 3.83 25.34 13.90
CA SER A 36 4.49 26.09 12.83
C SER A 36 4.13 25.55 11.44
N PHE A 37 4.18 24.22 11.29
CA PHE A 37 3.83 23.54 10.04
C PHE A 37 2.35 23.72 9.70
N VAL A 38 1.45 23.51 10.66
CA VAL A 38 0.01 23.76 10.48
C VAL A 38 -0.26 25.22 10.09
N SER A 39 0.43 26.19 10.70
CA SER A 39 0.28 27.60 10.35
C SER A 39 0.67 27.89 8.89
N GLN A 40 1.70 27.22 8.36
CA GLN A 40 2.08 27.33 6.95
C GLN A 40 0.98 26.80 6.04
N LEU A 41 0.40 25.63 6.37
CA LEU A 41 -0.69 25.06 5.61
C LEU A 41 -1.94 25.95 5.63
N LEU A 42 -2.29 26.53 6.78
CA LEU A 42 -3.42 27.45 6.88
C LEU A 42 -3.24 28.69 6.00
N ASN A 43 -2.05 29.30 6.04
CA ASN A 43 -1.72 30.49 5.24
C ASN A 43 -1.81 30.23 3.73
N ALA A 44 -1.57 28.99 3.28
CA ALA A 44 -1.67 28.63 1.87
C ALA A 44 -3.10 28.74 1.34
N ASN A 45 -4.13 28.64 2.19
CA ASN A 45 -5.54 28.76 1.76
C ASN A 45 -5.86 30.15 1.19
N ASP A 46 -5.35 31.22 1.81
CA ASP A 46 -5.55 32.58 1.32
C ASP A 46 -4.80 32.83 -0.01
N ILE A 47 -3.62 32.21 -0.15
CA ILE A 47 -2.83 32.26 -1.39
C ILE A 47 -3.62 31.57 -2.52
N ILE A 48 -4.10 30.35 -2.31
CA ILE A 48 -4.86 29.60 -3.33
C ILE A 48 -6.17 30.33 -3.69
N LYS A 49 -6.87 30.87 -2.69
CA LYS A 49 -8.06 31.70 -2.90
C LYS A 49 -7.77 32.90 -3.81
N SER A 50 -6.59 33.54 -3.69
CA SER A 50 -6.20 34.67 -4.55
C SER A 50 -5.97 34.30 -6.02
N TRP A 51 -5.85 33.01 -6.35
CA TRP A 51 -5.74 32.54 -7.73
C TRP A 51 -7.11 32.36 -8.42
N SER A 52 -8.22 32.47 -7.67
CA SER A 52 -9.58 32.12 -8.12
C SER A 52 -10.32 33.25 -8.86
N ASP A 53 -9.63 34.32 -9.28
CA ASP A 53 -10.25 35.48 -9.93
C ASP A 53 -11.13 35.10 -11.14
N LYS A 54 -10.60 34.24 -12.02
CA LYS A 54 -11.23 33.90 -13.31
C LYS A 54 -11.83 32.49 -13.36
N ILE A 55 -11.54 31.63 -12.40
CA ILE A 55 -11.91 30.21 -12.39
C ILE A 55 -12.33 29.79 -10.98
N GLY A 56 -13.33 28.92 -10.87
CA GLY A 56 -13.66 28.28 -9.60
C GLY A 56 -12.55 27.31 -9.21
N ILE A 57 -12.07 27.36 -7.96
CA ILE A 57 -11.03 26.45 -7.47
C ILE A 57 -11.58 25.67 -6.29
N ILE A 58 -11.56 24.34 -6.39
CA ILE A 58 -11.83 23.43 -5.28
C ILE A 58 -10.54 22.74 -4.88
N TRP A 59 -10.17 22.76 -3.59
CA TRP A 59 -8.95 22.11 -3.10
C TRP A 59 -9.10 21.57 -1.69
N GLY A 60 -8.36 20.50 -1.37
CA GLY A 60 -8.29 19.96 -0.02
C GLY A 60 -7.11 20.52 0.77
N ASN A 61 -7.36 20.98 2.00
CA ASN A 61 -6.32 21.36 2.95
C ASN A 61 -6.85 21.34 4.40
N ILE A 62 -5.99 21.65 5.36
CA ILE A 62 -6.38 21.90 6.73
C ILE A 62 -7.13 23.23 6.87
N SER A 63 -8.16 23.25 7.71
CA SER A 63 -8.74 24.46 8.27
C SER A 63 -8.67 24.45 9.79
N HIS A 64 -8.82 25.64 10.37
CA HIS A 64 -9.04 25.84 11.79
C HIS A 64 -10.36 26.60 11.95
N TRP A 65 -11.18 26.18 12.91
CA TRP A 65 -12.43 26.83 13.23
C TRP A 65 -12.56 26.95 14.75
N ASP A 66 -12.60 28.19 15.22
CA ASP A 66 -12.63 28.64 16.63
C ASP A 66 -11.34 28.40 17.45
N ASP A 67 -10.66 29.50 17.80
CA ASP A 67 -9.41 29.52 18.57
C ASP A 67 -9.58 29.08 20.04
N LEU A 68 -10.82 28.99 20.53
CA LEU A 68 -11.14 28.76 21.95
C LEU A 68 -11.51 27.32 22.31
N LYS A 69 -11.79 26.46 21.33
CA LYS A 69 -12.12 25.04 21.57
C LYS A 69 -10.93 24.15 21.25
N SER A 70 -10.54 23.33 22.22
CA SER A 70 -9.50 22.31 22.01
C SER A 70 -10.04 21.07 21.29
N ASN A 71 -9.14 20.39 20.61
CA ASN A 71 -9.31 19.06 20.05
C ASN A 71 -9.35 18.03 21.19
N ARG A 72 -9.64 16.77 20.87
CA ARG A 72 -9.78 15.65 21.83
C ARG A 72 -8.56 15.47 22.75
N ASP A 73 -7.40 15.97 22.32
CA ASP A 73 -6.11 15.90 23.03
C ASP A 73 -5.69 17.23 23.70
N GLY A 74 -6.56 18.23 23.73
CA GLY A 74 -6.26 19.56 24.30
C GLY A 74 -5.56 20.53 23.36
N ARG A 75 -5.17 20.13 22.14
CA ARG A 75 -4.51 21.01 21.15
C ARG A 75 -5.53 21.81 20.33
N PHE A 76 -5.09 22.72 19.47
CA PHE A 76 -5.99 23.50 18.59
C PHE A 76 -6.83 22.58 17.70
N ASN A 77 -8.11 22.93 17.49
CA ASN A 77 -8.98 22.22 16.56
C ASN A 77 -8.46 22.27 15.13
N ARG A 78 -8.61 21.19 14.39
CA ARG A 78 -8.22 21.11 12.98
C ARG A 78 -9.27 20.28 12.26
N TYR A 79 -9.57 20.66 11.03
CA TYR A 79 -10.50 19.92 10.18
C TYR A 79 -9.85 19.61 8.84
N ASN A 80 -10.09 18.40 8.35
CA ASN A 80 -9.83 18.07 6.96
C ASN A 80 -10.93 18.70 6.11
N THR A 81 -10.56 19.65 5.24
CA THR A 81 -11.50 20.59 4.63
C THR A 81 -11.33 20.66 3.13
N ALA A 82 -12.43 20.52 2.40
CA ALA A 82 -12.52 20.98 1.03
C ALA A 82 -12.91 22.46 1.02
N PHE A 83 -12.14 23.25 0.28
CA PHE A 83 -12.35 24.67 0.10
C PHE A 83 -12.90 24.95 -1.30
N PHE A 84 -13.72 25.99 -1.45
CA PHE A 84 -14.22 26.44 -2.75
C PHE A 84 -14.21 27.96 -2.86
N ALA A 85 -13.43 28.50 -3.79
CA ALA A 85 -13.31 29.93 -4.06
C ALA A 85 -13.55 30.29 -5.53
N TYR A 86 -14.09 31.49 -5.75
CA TYR A 86 -14.24 32.13 -7.06
C TYR A 86 -14.27 33.64 -6.90
N GLN A 87 -13.72 34.39 -7.87
CA GLN A 87 -13.59 35.85 -7.83
C GLN A 87 -12.89 36.35 -6.57
N ASN A 88 -11.89 35.60 -6.09
CA ASN A 88 -11.18 35.87 -4.85
C ASN A 88 -12.08 35.88 -3.60
N GLN A 89 -13.26 35.27 -3.67
CA GLN A 89 -14.23 35.14 -2.59
C GLN A 89 -14.57 33.67 -2.33
N TRP A 90 -15.06 33.39 -1.13
CA TRP A 90 -15.59 32.07 -0.79
C TRP A 90 -16.92 31.86 -1.53
N VAL A 91 -17.08 30.71 -2.18
CA VAL A 91 -18.35 30.38 -2.84
C VAL A 91 -19.41 30.15 -1.78
N LYS A 92 -20.56 30.82 -1.92
CA LYS A 92 -21.62 30.76 -0.92
C LYS A 92 -22.32 29.41 -0.90
N LYS A 93 -22.73 28.95 0.28
CA LYS A 93 -23.75 27.90 0.40
C LYS A 93 -25.15 28.52 0.35
N GLU A 94 -26.17 27.74 0.01
CA GLU A 94 -27.55 28.23 -0.10
C GLU A 94 -28.06 28.89 1.19
N ASN A 95 -27.64 28.37 2.34
CA ASN A 95 -27.98 28.89 3.66
C ASN A 95 -26.95 29.89 4.25
N ASN A 96 -25.90 30.25 3.49
CA ASN A 96 -24.77 31.08 3.93
C ASN A 96 -24.03 30.58 5.18
N LEU A 97 -24.11 29.27 5.49
CA LEU A 97 -23.36 28.64 6.57
C LEU A 97 -22.08 28.01 6.02
N LEU A 98 -20.92 28.28 6.62
CA LEU A 98 -19.62 27.73 6.18
C LEU A 98 -19.33 28.03 4.69
N ASP A 99 -19.56 29.27 4.24
CA ASP A 99 -19.25 29.67 2.87
C ASP A 99 -17.81 29.31 2.50
N GLY A 100 -17.64 28.67 1.34
CA GLY A 100 -16.37 28.17 0.82
C GLY A 100 -15.74 27.00 1.57
N HIS A 101 -16.37 26.44 2.61
CA HIS A 101 -15.78 25.39 3.45
C HIS A 101 -16.70 24.16 3.57
N TYR A 102 -16.14 22.98 3.38
CA TYR A 102 -16.77 21.70 3.69
C TYR A 102 -15.82 20.86 4.54
N PHE A 103 -16.24 20.51 5.76
CA PHE A 103 -15.46 19.66 6.66
C PHE A 103 -15.78 18.19 6.39
N LYS A 104 -14.76 17.34 6.25
CA LYS A 104 -14.91 15.89 6.13
C LYS A 104 -15.72 15.34 7.30
N HIS A 105 -16.75 14.55 7.02
CA HIS A 105 -17.67 14.03 8.04
C HIS A 105 -17.27 12.61 8.49
N CYS A 106 -16.86 11.77 7.55
CA CYS A 106 -16.44 10.40 7.78
C CYS A 106 -14.91 10.36 7.96
N LEU A 107 -14.43 10.28 9.20
CA LEU A 107 -13.00 10.17 9.51
C LEU A 107 -12.58 8.70 9.60
N PRO A 108 -11.78 8.16 8.67
CA PRO A 108 -11.31 6.79 8.76
C PRO A 108 -10.29 6.59 9.89
N ASP A 109 -10.52 5.59 10.72
CA ASP A 109 -9.65 5.17 11.84
C ASP A 109 -9.32 3.66 11.75
N TYR A 110 -9.00 3.19 10.54
CA TYR A 110 -8.66 1.80 10.26
C TYR A 110 -7.46 1.73 9.32
N ARG A 111 -6.76 0.58 9.32
CA ARG A 111 -5.54 0.39 8.50
C ARG A 111 -4.51 1.48 8.84
N PHE A 112 -3.98 2.14 7.81
CA PHE A 112 -3.02 3.24 7.92
C PHE A 112 -3.66 4.61 8.17
N PHE A 113 -4.98 4.69 8.40
CA PHE A 113 -5.69 5.92 8.75
C PHE A 113 -5.84 6.07 10.26
N ASP A 114 -5.70 7.30 10.75
CA ASP A 114 -5.93 7.71 12.15
C ASP A 114 -6.51 9.14 12.17
N ASP A 115 -7.49 9.43 11.31
CA ASP A 115 -7.96 10.81 11.10
C ASP A 115 -8.45 11.44 12.42
N SER A 116 -9.11 10.69 13.30
CA SER A 116 -9.63 11.24 14.57
C SER A 116 -8.54 11.56 15.60
N ARG A 117 -7.31 11.09 15.39
CA ARG A 117 -6.14 11.53 16.16
C ARG A 117 -5.79 12.99 15.85
N TYR A 118 -6.01 13.43 14.61
CA TYR A 118 -5.53 14.72 14.12
C TYR A 118 -6.64 15.75 13.95
N PHE A 119 -7.85 15.31 13.62
CA PHE A 119 -8.97 16.15 13.18
C PHE A 119 -10.24 15.92 13.99
N LYS A 120 -11.07 16.97 14.06
CA LYS A 120 -12.51 16.83 14.31
C LYS A 120 -13.24 16.66 12.98
N SER A 121 -14.37 15.98 13.01
CA SER A 121 -15.23 15.80 11.85
C SER A 121 -16.20 16.98 11.67
N GLY A 122 -16.78 17.10 10.48
CA GLY A 122 -17.94 17.96 10.25
C GLY A 122 -19.16 17.57 11.09
N TYR A 123 -19.25 16.30 11.51
CA TYR A 123 -20.26 15.82 12.46
C TYR A 123 -20.03 16.41 13.85
N ASP A 124 -18.79 16.34 14.36
CA ASP A 124 -18.40 16.95 15.63
C ASP A 124 -18.68 18.46 15.61
N TYR A 125 -18.34 19.14 14.51
CA TYR A 125 -18.65 20.56 14.33
C TYR A 125 -20.15 20.86 14.43
N ALA A 126 -21.00 20.08 13.75
CA ALA A 126 -22.44 20.28 13.78
C ALA A 126 -23.01 20.09 15.20
N LEU A 127 -22.58 19.03 15.90
CA LEU A 127 -22.99 18.77 17.28
C LEU A 127 -22.57 19.89 18.23
N GLU A 128 -21.30 20.31 18.18
CA GLU A 128 -20.74 21.33 19.09
C GLU A 128 -21.34 22.73 18.89
N ASN A 129 -22.05 22.95 17.78
CA ASN A 129 -22.72 24.21 17.44
C ASN A 129 -24.25 24.07 17.37
N ASN A 130 -24.82 22.93 17.78
CA ASN A 130 -26.26 22.64 17.74
C ASN A 130 -26.89 22.84 16.33
N LEU A 131 -26.18 22.41 15.29
CA LEU A 131 -26.62 22.47 13.90
C LEU A 131 -27.20 21.13 13.45
N LEU A 132 -28.21 21.18 12.57
CA LEU A 132 -28.62 19.98 11.86
C LEU A 132 -27.56 19.63 10.80
N LEU A 133 -27.32 18.33 10.57
CA LEU A 133 -26.40 17.89 9.51
C LEU A 133 -26.85 18.34 8.12
N SER A 134 -28.16 18.49 7.90
CA SER A 134 -28.71 19.06 6.67
C SER A 134 -28.38 20.54 6.48
N ASP A 135 -28.02 21.25 7.54
CA ASP A 135 -27.61 22.65 7.44
C ASP A 135 -26.11 22.76 7.16
N SER A 136 -25.29 21.91 7.79
CA SER A 136 -23.82 21.91 7.56
C SER A 136 -23.43 21.33 6.19
N ILE A 137 -24.18 20.34 5.71
CA ILE A 137 -24.04 19.72 4.39
C ILE A 137 -25.10 20.32 3.47
N ASN A 138 -24.72 21.39 2.77
CA ASN A 138 -25.61 22.20 1.94
C ASN A 138 -24.89 22.56 0.62
N PRO A 139 -25.60 22.70 -0.52
CA PRO A 139 -24.97 22.98 -1.81
C PRO A 139 -24.21 24.30 -1.83
N PHE A 140 -23.04 24.28 -2.48
CA PHE A 140 -22.39 25.49 -2.96
C PHE A 140 -23.12 26.01 -4.19
N ILE A 141 -23.38 27.31 -4.22
CA ILE A 141 -24.06 28.00 -5.32
C ILE A 141 -23.01 28.68 -6.19
N PHE A 142 -22.60 28.00 -7.26
CA PHE A 142 -21.63 28.52 -8.20
C PHE A 142 -22.34 29.25 -9.34
N ASN A 143 -22.00 30.54 -9.54
CA ASN A 143 -22.56 31.36 -10.60
C ASN A 143 -21.45 31.87 -11.52
N LYS A 144 -21.48 31.46 -12.79
CA LYS A 144 -20.57 31.93 -13.83
C LYS A 144 -21.34 32.08 -15.14
N ASP A 145 -21.18 33.21 -15.80
CA ASP A 145 -21.86 33.55 -17.07
C ASP A 145 -23.40 33.39 -17.02
N ASN A 146 -24.01 33.81 -15.90
CA ASN A 146 -25.44 33.67 -15.61
C ASN A 146 -25.95 32.22 -15.54
N ARG A 147 -25.05 31.23 -15.44
CA ARG A 147 -25.38 29.84 -15.14
C ARG A 147 -25.16 29.60 -13.66
N ILE A 148 -26.22 29.17 -12.98
CA ILE A 148 -26.19 28.80 -11.57
C ILE A 148 -26.15 27.28 -11.49
N VAL A 149 -25.17 26.75 -10.77
CA VAL A 149 -24.98 25.32 -10.52
C VAL A 149 -24.92 25.07 -9.01
N ARG A 150 -25.67 24.09 -8.54
CA ARG A 150 -25.72 23.61 -7.15
C ARG A 150 -24.75 22.44 -7.02
N ILE A 151 -23.62 22.66 -6.35
CA ILE A 151 -22.53 21.68 -6.29
C ILE A 151 -22.47 21.08 -4.88
N GLY A 152 -22.58 19.75 -4.79
CA GLY A 152 -22.20 19.01 -3.59
C GLY A 152 -20.70 18.75 -3.55
N VAL A 153 -20.07 18.83 -2.38
CA VAL A 153 -18.64 18.54 -2.22
C VAL A 153 -18.48 17.56 -1.06
N GLU A 154 -17.68 16.54 -1.29
CA GLU A 154 -17.35 15.47 -0.34
C GLU A 154 -15.84 15.30 -0.23
N VAL A 155 -15.36 14.75 0.88
CA VAL A 155 -13.94 14.44 1.07
C VAL A 155 -13.76 12.94 1.31
N CYS A 156 -13.18 12.27 0.31
CA CYS A 156 -12.77 10.88 0.32
C CYS A 156 -13.82 9.96 0.94
N GLU A 157 -13.55 9.47 2.15
CA GLU A 157 -14.34 8.50 2.94
C GLU A 157 -15.83 8.87 3.08
N ASP A 158 -16.20 10.14 2.90
CA ASP A 158 -17.61 10.57 2.83
C ASP A 158 -18.43 9.79 1.76
N LEU A 159 -17.79 9.32 0.67
CA LEU A 159 -18.42 8.45 -0.33
C LEU A 159 -18.60 6.99 0.15
N TRP A 160 -17.87 6.59 1.20
CA TRP A 160 -17.92 5.28 1.87
C TRP A 160 -18.73 5.33 3.17
N SER A 161 -19.78 6.17 3.21
CA SER A 161 -20.54 6.54 4.42
C SER A 161 -21.35 5.41 5.09
N LYS A 162 -21.49 4.24 4.47
CA LYS A 162 -22.40 3.16 4.93
C LYS A 162 -22.20 2.76 6.40
N ASP A 163 -20.95 2.72 6.85
CA ASP A 163 -20.59 2.30 8.21
C ASP A 163 -20.47 3.48 9.19
N TYR A 164 -20.86 4.69 8.76
CA TYR A 164 -20.84 5.93 9.53
C TYR A 164 -22.26 6.42 9.87
N LEU A 165 -22.34 7.33 10.85
CA LEU A 165 -23.61 7.96 11.25
C LEU A 165 -24.10 9.01 10.26
N VAL A 166 -23.23 9.47 9.36
CA VAL A 166 -23.51 10.53 8.40
C VAL A 166 -23.36 9.97 7.00
N ASP A 167 -24.35 10.25 6.16
CA ASP A 167 -24.31 9.98 4.73
C ASP A 167 -24.43 11.29 3.94
N PRO A 168 -23.29 11.92 3.60
CA PRO A 168 -23.28 13.19 2.87
C PRO A 168 -23.96 13.10 1.50
N THR A 169 -23.77 12.00 0.76
CA THR A 169 -24.38 11.79 -0.57
C THR A 169 -25.90 11.84 -0.47
N SER A 170 -26.49 11.09 0.47
CA SER A 170 -27.93 11.14 0.76
C SER A 170 -28.45 12.56 1.04
N ILE A 171 -27.68 13.35 1.80
CA ILE A 171 -28.09 14.70 2.20
C ILE A 171 -28.04 15.65 1.00
N TYR A 172 -26.99 15.57 0.17
CA TYR A 172 -26.89 16.35 -1.06
C TYR A 172 -28.00 16.04 -2.06
N ILE A 173 -28.37 14.77 -2.21
CA ILE A 173 -29.49 14.38 -3.08
C ILE A 173 -30.82 15.00 -2.61
N LYS A 174 -31.08 15.03 -1.30
CA LYS A 174 -32.26 15.71 -0.74
C LYS A 174 -32.25 17.22 -1.01
N HIS A 175 -31.06 17.83 -1.03
CA HIS A 175 -30.86 19.23 -1.40
C HIS A 175 -30.86 19.49 -2.92
N LYS A 176 -31.07 18.45 -3.74
CA LYS A 176 -31.16 18.55 -5.20
C LYS A 176 -29.96 19.27 -5.80
N VAL A 177 -28.76 18.80 -5.47
CA VAL A 177 -27.54 19.25 -6.16
C VAL A 177 -27.56 18.77 -7.62
N ASP A 178 -26.86 19.46 -8.50
CA ASP A 178 -26.74 19.09 -9.92
C ASP A 178 -25.72 17.94 -10.10
N PHE A 179 -24.64 17.96 -9.32
CA PHE A 179 -23.65 16.89 -9.21
C PHE A 179 -22.87 16.99 -7.90
N ILE A 180 -22.13 15.93 -7.57
CA ILE A 180 -21.26 15.85 -6.39
C ILE A 180 -19.80 15.75 -6.84
N ILE A 181 -18.91 16.51 -6.19
CA ILE A 181 -17.46 16.39 -6.36
C ILE A 181 -16.89 15.74 -5.10
N ASN A 182 -16.22 14.60 -5.24
CA ASN A 182 -15.48 13.96 -4.15
C ASN A 182 -13.98 14.16 -4.37
N ILE A 183 -13.31 14.90 -3.48
CA ILE A 183 -11.86 15.06 -3.49
C ILE A 183 -11.23 14.00 -2.57
N SER A 184 -10.19 13.31 -3.04
CA SER A 184 -9.70 12.08 -2.42
C SER A 184 -8.18 12.02 -2.30
N SER A 185 -7.71 11.48 -1.19
CA SER A 185 -6.36 10.91 -1.04
C SER A 185 -6.53 9.43 -0.75
N SER A 186 -7.00 8.68 -1.76
CA SER A 186 -7.29 7.25 -1.69
C SER A 186 -6.09 6.45 -2.21
N PRO A 187 -5.25 5.89 -1.33
CA PRO A 187 -4.09 5.13 -1.76
C PRO A 187 -4.51 3.86 -2.50
N TRP A 188 -3.67 3.48 -3.45
CA TRP A 188 -3.85 2.31 -4.26
C TRP A 188 -3.47 1.04 -3.49
N THR A 189 -4.25 0.00 -3.75
CA THR A 189 -3.94 -1.40 -3.47
C THR A 189 -4.37 -2.19 -4.70
N LEU A 190 -3.89 -3.42 -4.87
CA LEU A 190 -4.32 -4.28 -5.97
C LEU A 190 -5.87 -4.32 -6.06
N ASN A 191 -6.39 -4.10 -7.26
CA ASN A 191 -7.81 -4.04 -7.58
C ASN A 191 -8.60 -2.89 -6.89
N LYS A 192 -7.94 -1.78 -6.54
CA LYS A 192 -8.59 -0.64 -5.86
C LYS A 192 -9.66 0.01 -6.74
N GLU A 193 -9.46 0.10 -8.05
CA GLU A 193 -10.42 0.62 -9.02
C GLU A 193 -11.77 -0.12 -8.95
N LEU A 194 -11.75 -1.46 -8.90
CA LEU A 194 -12.97 -2.27 -8.72
C LEU A 194 -13.69 -1.95 -7.41
N SER A 195 -12.92 -1.63 -6.36
CA SER A 195 -13.50 -1.21 -5.09
C SER A 195 -14.10 0.19 -5.13
N ARG A 196 -13.59 1.12 -5.95
CA ARG A 196 -14.18 2.46 -6.16
C ARG A 196 -15.49 2.32 -6.94
N GLU A 197 -15.47 1.58 -8.04
CA GLU A 197 -16.66 1.28 -8.84
C GLU A 197 -17.77 0.63 -8.03
N LYS A 198 -17.41 -0.32 -7.15
CA LYS A 198 -18.39 -0.98 -6.26
C LYS A 198 -19.15 0.05 -5.42
N ARG A 199 -18.48 1.10 -4.92
CA ARG A 199 -19.14 2.14 -4.12
C ARG A 199 -20.07 3.00 -4.95
N ILE A 200 -19.65 3.39 -6.14
CA ILE A 200 -20.53 4.10 -7.08
C ILE A 200 -21.80 3.28 -7.35
N LYS A 201 -21.66 1.98 -7.61
CA LYS A 201 -22.81 1.07 -7.80
C LYS A 201 -23.71 1.00 -6.57
N GLU A 202 -23.14 0.98 -5.36
CA GLU A 202 -23.90 1.03 -4.10
C GLU A 202 -24.69 2.34 -3.94
N GLN A 203 -24.11 3.49 -4.32
CA GLN A 203 -24.80 4.78 -4.29
C GLN A 203 -25.94 4.84 -5.30
N VAL A 204 -25.71 4.39 -6.54
CA VAL A 204 -26.75 4.29 -7.58
C VAL A 204 -27.90 3.40 -7.11
N LEU A 205 -27.62 2.26 -6.48
CA LEU A 205 -28.66 1.37 -5.96
C LEU A 205 -29.45 1.99 -4.80
N SER A 206 -28.79 2.76 -3.93
CA SER A 206 -29.41 3.40 -2.77
C SER A 206 -30.30 4.57 -3.17
N HIS A 207 -29.95 5.31 -4.22
CA HIS A 207 -30.61 6.55 -4.62
C HIS A 207 -31.45 6.46 -5.90
N LYS A 208 -31.22 5.43 -6.72
CA LYS A 208 -31.98 5.13 -7.94
C LYS A 208 -32.09 6.35 -8.86
N GLU A 209 -33.30 6.71 -9.28
CA GLU A 209 -33.57 7.85 -10.17
C GLU A 209 -33.19 9.22 -9.59
N HIS A 210 -32.92 9.31 -8.29
CA HIS A 210 -32.49 10.53 -7.62
C HIS A 210 -30.96 10.69 -7.59
N MET A 211 -30.21 9.68 -8.03
CA MET A 211 -28.76 9.79 -8.13
C MET A 211 -28.36 10.89 -9.11
N VAL A 212 -27.26 11.58 -8.80
CA VAL A 212 -26.68 12.67 -9.59
C VAL A 212 -25.29 12.25 -10.09
N PRO A 213 -24.75 12.87 -11.14
CA PRO A 213 -23.37 12.64 -11.55
C PRO A 213 -22.37 12.89 -10.40
N LEU A 214 -21.28 12.12 -10.39
CA LEU A 214 -20.24 12.19 -9.38
C LEU A 214 -18.88 12.36 -10.05
N ILE A 215 -18.13 13.40 -9.65
CA ILE A 215 -16.78 13.69 -10.13
C ILE A 215 -15.81 13.32 -9.00
N TYR A 216 -15.02 12.27 -9.21
CA TYR A 216 -14.04 11.75 -8.28
C TYR A 216 -12.64 12.25 -8.65
N VAL A 217 -11.98 12.99 -7.77
CA VAL A 217 -10.63 13.54 -8.01
C VAL A 217 -9.68 13.04 -6.95
N ASN A 218 -8.69 12.25 -7.34
CA ASN A 218 -7.80 11.56 -6.42
C ASN A 218 -6.33 11.98 -6.59
N ALA A 219 -5.59 11.91 -5.48
CA ALA A 219 -4.16 12.17 -5.46
C ALA A 219 -3.39 11.20 -6.36
N CYS A 220 -2.20 11.62 -6.78
CA CYS A 220 -1.25 10.80 -7.53
C CYS A 220 0.16 10.94 -6.93
N GLY A 221 0.99 9.90 -7.04
CA GLY A 221 2.36 9.87 -6.53
C GLY A 221 2.51 8.95 -5.32
N MET A 222 3.37 9.31 -4.37
CA MET A 222 3.65 8.49 -3.17
C MET A 222 3.58 9.34 -1.90
N GLN A 223 3.06 8.74 -0.84
CA GLN A 223 3.19 9.22 0.54
C GLN A 223 3.54 8.05 1.46
N ASN A 224 3.95 8.32 2.70
CA ASN A 224 4.33 7.26 3.63
C ASN A 224 4.02 7.62 5.08
N ASN A 225 3.94 6.61 5.94
CA ASN A 225 3.79 6.76 7.39
C ASN A 225 5.00 6.16 8.15
N GLY A 226 6.17 6.18 7.52
CA GLY A 226 7.41 5.61 8.05
C GLY A 226 7.54 4.08 7.86
N LYS A 227 6.50 3.27 8.12
CA LYS A 227 6.56 1.81 7.89
C LYS A 227 5.96 1.36 6.57
N ASN A 228 4.97 2.08 6.07
CA ASN A 228 4.33 1.79 4.80
C ASN A 228 4.60 2.92 3.81
N VAL A 229 5.00 2.54 2.61
CA VAL A 229 5.13 3.40 1.44
C VAL A 229 3.92 3.12 0.57
N LEU A 230 3.09 4.14 0.35
CA LEU A 230 1.79 4.04 -0.29
C LEU A 230 1.81 4.87 -1.57
N VAL A 231 1.40 4.26 -2.68
CA VAL A 231 1.23 4.96 -3.94
C VAL A 231 -0.23 5.33 -4.15
N PHE A 232 -0.44 6.41 -4.89
CA PHE A 232 -1.73 6.91 -5.31
C PHE A 232 -1.71 6.90 -6.83
N ASP A 233 -2.68 6.21 -7.42
CA ASP A 233 -2.79 5.93 -8.84
C ASP A 233 -3.33 7.11 -9.66
N GLY A 234 -3.81 8.17 -9.00
CA GLY A 234 -4.66 9.14 -9.66
C GLY A 234 -6.01 8.48 -9.91
N ASP A 235 -6.29 8.09 -11.15
CA ASP A 235 -7.56 7.44 -11.51
C ASP A 235 -8.78 8.34 -11.21
N SER A 236 -8.61 9.65 -11.43
CA SER A 236 -9.72 10.60 -11.30
C SER A 236 -10.76 10.31 -12.39
N THR A 237 -12.03 10.17 -11.98
CA THR A 237 -13.08 9.59 -12.81
C THR A 237 -14.38 10.39 -12.68
N ILE A 238 -15.07 10.58 -13.80
CA ILE A 238 -16.41 11.18 -13.86
C ILE A 238 -17.42 10.04 -14.07
N TYR A 239 -18.36 9.91 -13.13
CA TYR A 239 -19.43 8.93 -13.17
C TYR A 239 -20.77 9.61 -13.49
N GLN A 240 -21.54 9.02 -14.39
CA GLN A 240 -22.91 9.44 -14.68
C GLN A 240 -23.86 8.99 -13.57
N LYS A 241 -25.11 9.47 -13.61
CA LYS A 241 -26.17 9.13 -12.65
C LYS A 241 -26.48 7.63 -12.54
N ASP A 242 -26.18 6.85 -13.58
CA ASP A 242 -26.34 5.39 -13.59
C ASP A 242 -25.08 4.63 -13.13
N GLY A 243 -24.02 5.36 -12.78
CA GLY A 243 -22.73 4.84 -12.35
C GLY A 243 -21.77 4.45 -13.48
N SER A 244 -22.15 4.65 -14.75
CA SER A 244 -21.24 4.45 -15.88
C SER A 244 -20.16 5.53 -15.92
N VAL A 245 -18.96 5.17 -16.42
CA VAL A 245 -17.85 6.11 -16.58
C VAL A 245 -18.10 7.00 -17.79
N GLN A 246 -18.14 8.32 -17.56
CA GLN A 246 -18.22 9.35 -18.59
C GLN A 246 -16.83 9.76 -19.12
N GLY A 247 -15.83 9.78 -18.24
CA GLY A 247 -14.47 10.19 -18.56
C GLY A 247 -13.53 9.91 -17.39
N GLN A 248 -12.24 9.76 -17.70
CA GLN A 248 -11.23 9.30 -16.75
C GLN A 248 -9.87 9.90 -17.10
N LEU A 249 -9.08 10.27 -16.09
CA LEU A 249 -7.65 10.55 -16.27
C LEU A 249 -6.85 9.26 -16.40
N LYS A 250 -5.57 9.38 -16.75
CA LYS A 250 -4.72 8.19 -16.82
C LYS A 250 -4.58 7.53 -15.44
N ASP A 251 -4.60 6.21 -15.49
CA ASP A 251 -4.50 5.34 -14.34
C ASP A 251 -3.15 4.60 -14.37
N ASP A 252 -2.07 5.37 -14.52
CA ASP A 252 -0.69 4.87 -14.71
C ASP A 252 0.30 5.41 -13.67
N PHE A 253 -0.20 5.87 -12.52
CA PHE A 253 0.57 6.45 -11.41
C PHE A 253 1.39 7.69 -11.82
N LYS A 254 0.89 8.48 -12.78
CA LYS A 254 1.47 9.76 -13.18
C LYS A 254 0.50 10.91 -12.97
N GLU A 255 1.06 12.06 -12.59
CA GLU A 255 0.31 13.30 -12.46
C GLU A 255 -0.31 13.67 -13.81
N ASP A 256 -1.62 13.96 -13.79
CA ASP A 256 -2.40 14.31 -14.97
C ASP A 256 -3.44 15.38 -14.61
N CYS A 257 -3.75 16.26 -15.55
CA CYS A 257 -4.76 17.30 -15.42
C CYS A 257 -5.38 17.57 -16.78
N LYS A 258 -6.70 17.44 -16.88
CA LYS A 258 -7.42 17.55 -18.15
C LYS A 258 -8.78 18.21 -17.94
N VAL A 259 -9.18 19.01 -18.93
CA VAL A 259 -10.52 19.61 -18.98
C VAL A 259 -11.51 18.62 -19.58
N PHE A 260 -12.64 18.44 -18.90
CA PHE A 260 -13.78 17.66 -19.35
C PHE A 260 -15.01 18.56 -19.46
N ASP A 261 -15.66 18.52 -20.62
CA ASP A 261 -17.03 19.01 -20.79
C ASP A 261 -18.02 17.96 -20.27
N LEU A 262 -18.85 18.33 -19.30
CA LEU A 262 -19.82 17.42 -18.66
C LEU A 262 -20.99 17.04 -19.58
N ASP A 263 -21.15 17.68 -20.74
CA ASP A 263 -22.13 17.31 -21.76
C ASP A 263 -21.60 16.27 -22.76
N LEU A 264 -20.31 15.89 -22.68
CA LEU A 264 -19.65 14.97 -23.59
C LEU A 264 -19.20 13.68 -22.91
N ASN A 265 -19.14 12.60 -23.68
CA ASN A 265 -18.56 11.32 -23.27
C ASN A 265 -17.14 11.16 -23.82
N TYR A 266 -16.25 10.59 -23.02
CA TYR A 266 -14.86 10.35 -23.33
C TYR A 266 -14.57 8.85 -23.24
N PRO A 267 -13.67 8.31 -24.08
CA PRO A 267 -13.32 6.90 -24.01
C PRO A 267 -12.66 6.58 -22.68
N ALA A 268 -13.04 5.44 -22.09
CA ALA A 268 -12.35 4.89 -20.94
C ALA A 268 -10.94 4.43 -21.33
N HIS A 269 -10.01 4.50 -20.38
CA HIS A 269 -8.66 4.01 -20.56
C HIS A 269 -8.47 2.74 -19.74
N GLU A 270 -7.89 1.72 -20.36
CA GLU A 270 -7.50 0.50 -19.66
C GLU A 270 -5.98 0.52 -19.44
N THR A 271 -5.56 0.45 -18.19
CA THR A 271 -4.14 0.30 -17.84
C THR A 271 -3.84 -1.16 -17.54
N THR A 272 -2.85 -1.71 -18.25
CA THR A 272 -2.29 -3.04 -17.97
C THR A 272 -1.11 -2.94 -16.99
N HIS A 273 -0.79 -4.06 -16.32
CA HIS A 273 0.39 -4.20 -15.46
C HIS A 273 0.43 -3.26 -14.25
N LYS A 274 -0.73 -2.96 -13.64
CA LYS A 274 -0.82 -2.04 -12.50
C LYS A 274 0.13 -2.36 -11.34
N LEU A 275 0.29 -3.63 -10.97
CA LEU A 275 1.19 -4.01 -9.87
C LEU A 275 2.65 -3.62 -10.17
N LEU A 276 3.11 -3.87 -11.39
CA LEU A 276 4.45 -3.49 -11.85
C LEU A 276 4.62 -1.97 -11.82
N ASN A 277 3.66 -1.23 -12.39
CA ASN A 277 3.69 0.23 -12.43
C ASN A 277 3.66 0.85 -11.02
N ALA A 278 2.88 0.27 -10.11
CA ALA A 278 2.80 0.70 -8.71
C ALA A 278 4.16 0.55 -8.00
N LEU A 279 4.82 -0.59 -8.15
CA LEU A 279 6.14 -0.84 -7.54
C LEU A 279 7.23 0.08 -8.11
N VAL A 280 7.24 0.27 -9.44
CA VAL A 280 8.18 1.18 -10.10
C VAL A 280 7.96 2.64 -9.64
N CYS A 281 6.69 3.09 -9.57
CA CYS A 281 6.33 4.41 -9.06
C CYS A 281 6.77 4.57 -7.59
N ALA A 282 6.50 3.58 -6.75
CA ALA A 282 6.87 3.61 -5.33
C ALA A 282 8.38 3.76 -5.14
N ILE A 283 9.19 2.99 -5.86
CA ILE A 283 10.65 3.06 -5.80
C ILE A 283 11.14 4.43 -6.28
N TYR A 284 10.64 4.90 -7.42
CA TYR A 284 11.05 6.17 -8.02
C TYR A 284 10.72 7.35 -7.09
N GLU A 285 9.48 7.43 -6.60
CA GLU A 285 9.07 8.51 -5.71
C GLU A 285 9.72 8.42 -4.33
N PHE A 286 10.02 7.21 -3.82
CA PHE A 286 10.78 7.05 -2.58
C PHE A 286 12.22 7.56 -2.72
N ASP A 287 12.92 7.21 -3.79
CA ASP A 287 14.27 7.75 -4.08
C ASP A 287 14.22 9.29 -4.16
N LYS A 288 13.26 9.83 -4.91
CA LYS A 288 13.10 11.28 -5.12
C LYS A 288 12.78 12.06 -3.85
N GLN A 289 11.83 11.57 -3.03
CA GLN A 289 11.31 12.31 -1.87
C GLN A 289 12.12 12.06 -0.60
N VAL A 290 12.54 10.81 -0.36
CA VAL A 290 13.18 10.40 0.90
C VAL A 290 14.70 10.43 0.79
N LEU A 291 15.25 10.24 -0.41
CA LEU A 291 16.70 10.15 -0.66
C LEU A 291 17.17 11.21 -1.70
N PRO A 292 16.97 12.51 -1.45
CA PRO A 292 17.22 13.58 -2.44
C PRO A 292 18.69 13.69 -2.88
N PHE A 293 19.61 13.07 -2.14
CA PHE A 293 21.03 12.96 -2.48
C PHE A 293 21.33 11.89 -3.55
N LYS A 294 20.31 11.19 -4.06
CA LYS A 294 20.39 10.28 -5.20
C LYS A 294 21.45 9.17 -5.02
N PRO A 295 21.33 8.32 -3.98
CA PRO A 295 22.30 7.24 -3.69
C PRO A 295 22.31 6.12 -4.73
N LYS A 296 23.42 5.38 -4.82
CA LYS A 296 23.39 4.07 -5.50
C LYS A 296 22.52 3.08 -4.70
N TRP A 297 21.76 2.23 -5.39
CA TRP A 297 20.99 1.16 -4.78
C TRP A 297 21.78 -0.14 -4.83
N ILE A 298 22.16 -0.63 -3.66
CA ILE A 298 22.96 -1.83 -3.45
C ILE A 298 22.02 -2.98 -3.17
N ILE A 299 22.19 -4.09 -3.89
CA ILE A 299 21.34 -5.27 -3.74
C ILE A 299 22.19 -6.54 -3.68
N GLY A 300 21.85 -7.42 -2.73
CA GLY A 300 22.37 -8.78 -2.74
C GLY A 300 21.69 -9.56 -3.87
N LEU A 301 22.44 -9.89 -4.92
CA LEU A 301 21.91 -10.60 -6.08
C LEU A 301 22.27 -12.08 -5.98
N SER A 302 21.37 -12.87 -5.38
CA SER A 302 21.59 -14.30 -5.11
C SER A 302 21.37 -15.19 -6.33
N GLY A 303 20.66 -14.69 -7.35
CA GLY A 303 20.16 -15.49 -8.48
C GLY A 303 18.81 -16.16 -8.19
N GLY A 304 18.26 -15.95 -6.98
CA GLY A 304 16.87 -16.31 -6.68
C GLY A 304 15.87 -15.30 -7.23
N ILE A 305 14.60 -15.71 -7.32
CA ILE A 305 13.53 -14.94 -7.93
C ILE A 305 13.34 -13.55 -7.30
N ASP A 306 13.33 -13.43 -5.97
CA ASP A 306 13.02 -12.15 -5.30
C ASP A 306 14.10 -11.10 -5.60
N SER A 307 15.37 -11.48 -5.52
CA SER A 307 16.50 -10.60 -5.84
C SER A 307 16.54 -10.20 -7.33
N SER A 308 16.14 -11.12 -8.22
CA SER A 308 16.10 -10.89 -9.67
C SER A 308 14.98 -9.93 -10.04
N VAL A 309 13.79 -10.09 -9.45
CA VAL A 309 12.66 -9.17 -9.63
C VAL A 309 13.00 -7.79 -9.06
N ASN A 310 13.55 -7.71 -7.86
CA ASN A 310 13.92 -6.42 -7.26
C ASN A 310 14.98 -5.66 -8.06
N VAL A 311 16.02 -6.33 -8.57
CA VAL A 311 17.06 -5.65 -9.35
C VAL A 311 16.50 -5.10 -10.66
N ALA A 312 15.55 -5.81 -11.28
CA ALA A 312 14.83 -5.32 -12.46
C ALA A 312 13.92 -4.13 -12.12
N LEU A 313 13.14 -4.20 -11.03
CA LEU A 313 12.29 -3.09 -10.57
C LEU A 313 13.10 -1.82 -10.28
N LEU A 314 14.24 -1.96 -9.59
CA LEU A 314 15.17 -0.84 -9.34
C LEU A 314 15.70 -0.25 -10.65
N SER A 315 16.08 -1.10 -11.60
CA SER A 315 16.62 -0.67 -12.90
C SER A 315 15.56 0.05 -13.73
N MET A 316 14.31 -0.42 -13.71
CA MET A 316 13.17 0.24 -14.36
C MET A 316 12.86 1.60 -13.74
N ALA A 317 12.93 1.72 -12.41
CA ALA A 317 12.61 2.96 -11.70
C ALA A 317 13.72 4.02 -11.76
N LEU A 318 14.98 3.60 -11.68
CA LEU A 318 16.11 4.51 -11.41
C LEU A 318 17.19 4.53 -12.51
N GLY A 319 17.10 3.60 -13.47
CA GLY A 319 18.11 3.37 -14.49
C GLY A 319 19.27 2.49 -13.99
N HIS A 320 19.91 1.79 -14.93
CA HIS A 320 20.94 0.80 -14.63
C HIS A 320 22.15 1.39 -13.88
N ASP A 321 22.54 2.63 -14.19
CA ASP A 321 23.67 3.30 -13.54
C ASP A 321 23.45 3.51 -12.04
N ARG A 322 22.22 3.50 -11.54
CA ARG A 322 21.92 3.69 -10.12
C ARG A 322 21.85 2.38 -9.33
N VAL A 323 22.07 1.22 -9.95
CA VAL A 323 21.90 -0.09 -9.33
C VAL A 323 23.21 -0.88 -9.35
N ILE A 324 23.59 -1.48 -8.22
CA ILE A 324 24.80 -2.31 -8.10
C ILE A 324 24.45 -3.65 -7.43
N GLY A 325 24.66 -4.74 -8.15
CA GLY A 325 24.45 -6.11 -7.67
C GLY A 325 25.71 -6.72 -7.06
N TYR A 326 25.57 -7.32 -5.88
CA TYR A 326 26.65 -8.09 -5.24
C TYR A 326 26.21 -9.54 -5.00
N ASN A 327 26.92 -10.49 -5.59
CA ASN A 327 26.79 -11.90 -5.26
C ASN A 327 27.85 -12.26 -4.21
N MET A 328 27.40 -12.71 -3.04
CA MET A 328 28.26 -12.99 -1.88
C MET A 328 28.17 -14.47 -1.52
N ALA A 329 28.91 -15.28 -2.27
CA ALA A 329 28.81 -16.73 -2.22
C ALA A 329 29.47 -17.34 -0.97
N SER A 330 28.83 -18.34 -0.39
CA SER A 330 29.45 -19.33 0.51
C SER A 330 29.75 -20.62 -0.25
N ARG A 331 30.34 -21.59 0.45
CA ARG A 331 30.63 -22.94 -0.05
C ARG A 331 29.39 -23.73 -0.47
N TYR A 332 28.21 -23.33 -0.01
CA TYR A 332 26.93 -24.00 -0.28
C TYR A 332 26.24 -23.46 -1.55
N ASN A 333 26.69 -22.34 -2.12
CA ASN A 333 26.06 -21.75 -3.29
C ASN A 333 26.34 -22.57 -4.56
N GLN A 334 25.29 -22.91 -5.28
CA GLN A 334 25.38 -23.69 -6.52
C GLN A 334 25.98 -22.85 -7.66
N ALA A 335 26.66 -23.51 -8.60
CA ALA A 335 27.23 -22.81 -9.78
C ALA A 335 26.12 -22.17 -10.65
N GLN A 336 24.93 -22.77 -10.66
CA GLN A 336 23.80 -22.36 -11.48
C GLN A 336 23.17 -21.04 -11.00
N THR A 337 22.98 -20.86 -9.68
CA THR A 337 22.44 -19.61 -9.12
C THR A 337 23.38 -18.43 -9.36
N LYS A 338 24.70 -18.66 -9.33
CA LYS A 338 25.70 -17.65 -9.71
C LYS A 338 25.60 -17.25 -11.18
N SER A 339 25.36 -18.21 -12.09
CA SER A 339 25.16 -17.92 -13.51
C SER A 339 23.93 -17.04 -13.73
N ILE A 340 22.81 -17.38 -13.09
CA ILE A 340 21.56 -16.61 -13.19
C ILE A 340 21.75 -15.17 -12.71
N ALA A 341 22.39 -14.98 -11.55
CA ALA A 341 22.69 -13.65 -11.03
C ALA A 341 23.51 -12.79 -12.02
N TYR A 342 24.55 -13.39 -12.62
CA TYR A 342 25.38 -12.72 -13.60
C TYR A 342 24.61 -12.40 -14.89
N GLU A 343 23.84 -13.35 -15.43
CA GLU A 343 23.04 -13.18 -16.64
C GLU A 343 22.01 -12.06 -16.49
N THR A 344 21.24 -12.05 -15.39
CA THR A 344 20.28 -10.97 -15.11
C THR A 344 20.98 -9.61 -15.02
N ALA A 345 22.15 -9.53 -14.37
CA ALA A 345 22.92 -8.29 -14.28
C ALA A 345 23.43 -7.80 -15.65
N GLN A 346 23.92 -8.72 -16.49
CA GLN A 346 24.37 -8.41 -17.85
C GLN A 346 23.21 -7.90 -18.72
N LYS A 347 22.05 -8.58 -18.69
CA LYS A 347 20.87 -8.18 -19.47
C LYS A 347 20.33 -6.81 -19.06
N LEU A 348 20.39 -6.47 -17.77
CA LEU A 348 20.00 -5.16 -17.24
C LEU A 348 21.09 -4.09 -17.37
N ASN A 349 22.30 -4.45 -17.82
CA ASN A 349 23.45 -3.56 -17.94
C ASN A 349 23.83 -2.85 -16.62
N ILE A 350 23.71 -3.55 -15.49
CA ILE A 350 24.05 -3.00 -14.16
C ILE A 350 25.49 -3.35 -13.74
N GLU A 351 26.05 -2.57 -12.83
CA GLU A 351 27.33 -2.89 -12.18
C GLU A 351 27.14 -4.14 -11.32
N TYR A 352 28.01 -5.14 -11.49
CA TYR A 352 27.91 -6.43 -10.79
C TYR A 352 29.27 -6.90 -10.30
N TYR A 353 29.29 -7.38 -9.06
CA TYR A 353 30.47 -7.99 -8.44
C TYR A 353 30.11 -9.34 -7.81
N ALA A 354 31.00 -10.31 -8.00
CA ALA A 354 30.94 -11.59 -7.31
C ALA A 354 32.13 -11.72 -6.37
N GLY A 355 31.86 -12.16 -5.14
CA GLY A 355 32.86 -12.42 -4.10
C GLY A 355 32.42 -13.55 -3.18
N SER A 356 33.29 -13.94 -2.24
CA SER A 356 32.98 -14.98 -1.27
C SER A 356 33.03 -14.46 0.17
N ILE A 357 32.16 -14.99 1.03
CA ILE A 357 32.13 -14.69 2.46
C ILE A 357 32.96 -15.66 3.31
N GLU A 358 33.58 -16.69 2.71
CA GLU A 358 34.21 -17.78 3.47
C GLU A 358 35.30 -17.30 4.43
N GLU A 359 36.16 -16.37 4.00
CA GLU A 359 37.19 -15.81 4.87
C GLU A 359 36.60 -15.07 6.08
N LEU A 360 35.49 -14.36 5.89
CA LEU A 360 34.77 -13.69 6.98
C LEU A 360 34.11 -14.70 7.92
N VAL A 361 33.59 -15.80 7.38
CA VAL A 361 33.04 -16.90 8.18
C VAL A 361 34.14 -17.53 9.02
N HIS A 362 35.27 -17.92 8.44
CA HIS A 362 36.40 -18.51 9.18
C HIS A 362 36.97 -17.56 10.24
N ALA A 363 37.07 -16.27 9.94
CA ALA A 363 37.49 -15.27 10.91
C ALA A 363 36.50 -15.16 12.08
N THR A 364 35.20 -15.22 11.79
CA THR A 364 34.14 -15.21 12.81
C THR A 364 34.19 -16.47 13.66
N GLU A 365 34.31 -17.65 13.06
CA GLU A 365 34.48 -18.93 13.75
C GLU A 365 35.70 -18.91 14.69
N SER A 366 36.85 -18.47 14.18
CA SER A 366 38.08 -18.33 14.98
C SER A 366 37.91 -17.39 16.17
N THR A 367 37.15 -16.30 15.98
CA THR A 367 36.84 -15.34 17.04
C THR A 367 35.90 -15.96 18.09
N LEU A 368 34.88 -16.71 17.67
CA LEU A 368 33.98 -17.40 18.60
C LEU A 368 34.73 -18.39 19.49
N THR A 369 35.69 -19.14 18.94
CA THR A 369 36.54 -20.05 19.71
C THR A 369 37.34 -19.33 20.80
N GLN A 370 37.81 -18.09 20.55
CA GLN A 370 38.48 -17.29 21.59
C GLN A 370 37.56 -16.94 22.77
N TYR A 371 36.25 -16.84 22.52
CA TYR A 371 35.22 -16.67 23.55
C TYR A 371 34.66 -18.00 24.09
N GLN A 372 35.36 -19.11 23.84
CA GLN A 372 34.96 -20.47 24.29
C GLN A 372 33.61 -20.91 23.70
N ILE A 373 33.25 -20.40 22.52
CA ILE A 373 32.08 -20.81 21.76
C ILE A 373 32.57 -21.65 20.58
N GLU A 374 32.32 -22.95 20.62
CA GLU A 374 32.61 -23.86 19.52
C GLU A 374 31.60 -23.66 18.37
N PRO A 375 32.02 -23.25 17.16
CA PRO A 375 31.15 -23.18 16.00
C PRO A 375 30.57 -24.56 15.67
N LYS A 376 29.27 -24.61 15.40
CA LYS A 376 28.56 -25.83 15.02
C LYS A 376 27.58 -25.51 13.91
N GLU A 377 27.44 -26.45 12.98
CA GLU A 377 26.40 -26.38 11.94
C GLU A 377 25.00 -26.28 12.55
N GLY A 378 24.08 -25.69 11.78
CA GLY A 378 22.70 -25.46 12.15
C GLY A 378 22.33 -23.98 12.12
N LEU A 379 21.17 -23.65 12.69
CA LEU A 379 20.54 -22.33 12.55
C LEU A 379 21.45 -21.17 12.99
N ALA A 380 22.27 -21.35 14.03
CA ALA A 380 23.20 -20.31 14.46
C ALA A 380 24.25 -19.99 13.38
N TYR A 381 24.80 -21.01 12.74
CA TYR A 381 25.79 -20.89 11.67
C TYR A 381 25.18 -20.30 10.38
N GLU A 382 23.98 -20.74 10.01
CA GLU A 382 23.20 -20.16 8.90
C GLU A 382 22.97 -18.65 9.13
N ASN A 383 22.55 -18.27 10.34
CA ASN A 383 22.34 -16.87 10.72
C ASN A 383 23.65 -16.04 10.69
N ILE A 384 24.80 -16.64 11.04
CA ILE A 384 26.10 -15.94 10.94
C ILE A 384 26.39 -15.60 9.48
N GLN A 385 26.25 -16.57 8.56
CA GLN A 385 26.46 -16.32 7.13
C GLN A 385 25.55 -15.21 6.61
N ALA A 386 24.26 -15.22 6.96
CA ALA A 386 23.32 -14.17 6.56
C ALA A 386 23.70 -12.79 7.11
N ARG A 387 24.11 -12.70 8.39
CA ARG A 387 24.58 -11.43 9.00
C ARG A 387 25.86 -10.90 8.36
N LEU A 388 26.79 -11.77 7.98
CA LEU A 388 28.00 -11.36 7.27
C LEU A 388 27.70 -10.79 5.89
N ARG A 389 26.72 -11.36 5.17
CA ARG A 389 26.21 -10.74 3.92
C ARG A 389 25.58 -9.37 4.18
N GLY A 390 24.79 -9.24 5.24
CA GLY A 390 24.22 -7.95 5.64
C GLY A 390 25.31 -6.91 5.98
N HIS A 391 26.36 -7.32 6.68
CA HIS A 391 27.53 -6.51 6.98
C HIS A 391 28.26 -6.05 5.71
N LEU A 392 28.48 -6.95 4.76
CA LEU A 392 29.10 -6.61 3.47
C LEU A 392 28.25 -5.64 2.66
N LEU A 393 26.94 -5.87 2.53
CA LEU A 393 26.04 -4.93 1.82
C LEU A 393 26.09 -3.54 2.44
N SER A 394 26.10 -3.46 3.77
CA SER A 394 26.20 -2.20 4.51
C SER A 394 27.54 -1.50 4.26
N SER A 395 28.62 -2.28 4.20
CA SER A 395 29.96 -1.78 3.87
C SER A 395 30.02 -1.29 2.42
N PHE A 396 29.52 -2.06 1.46
CA PHE A 396 29.45 -1.66 0.04
C PHE A 396 28.63 -0.40 -0.15
N ALA A 397 27.47 -0.30 0.49
CA ALA A 397 26.65 0.91 0.49
C ALA A 397 27.43 2.12 1.02
N SER A 398 28.14 1.96 2.15
CA SER A 398 28.95 3.05 2.71
C SER A 398 30.06 3.51 1.75
N TYR A 399 30.79 2.58 1.12
CA TYR A 399 31.87 2.91 0.18
C TYR A 399 31.37 3.46 -1.16
N LYS A 400 30.18 3.07 -1.61
CA LYS A 400 29.59 3.49 -2.88
C LYS A 400 28.64 4.70 -2.73
N GLY A 401 28.47 5.25 -1.52
CA GLY A 401 27.51 6.32 -1.25
C GLY A 401 26.07 5.89 -1.54
N GLY A 402 25.73 4.66 -1.15
CA GLY A 402 24.50 3.98 -1.49
C GLY A 402 23.59 3.63 -0.31
N VAL A 403 22.44 3.05 -0.65
CA VAL A 403 21.47 2.45 0.28
C VAL A 403 21.16 1.02 -0.16
N ILE A 404 20.62 0.20 0.74
CA ILE A 404 20.37 -1.22 0.46
C ILE A 404 18.90 -1.45 0.08
N CYS A 405 18.66 -2.25 -0.96
CA CYS A 405 17.34 -2.80 -1.26
C CYS A 405 17.13 -4.13 -0.51
N ASN A 406 15.99 -4.26 0.17
CA ASN A 406 15.60 -5.49 0.84
C ASN A 406 14.86 -6.44 -0.12
N ASN A 407 15.23 -7.73 -0.09
CA ASN A 407 14.67 -8.76 -0.98
C ASN A 407 13.55 -9.60 -0.38
N GLY A 408 13.14 -9.35 0.86
CA GLY A 408 12.13 -10.17 1.51
C GLY A 408 10.74 -9.96 0.91
N ASN A 409 10.01 -11.05 0.71
CA ASN A 409 8.61 -11.02 0.29
C ASN A 409 7.64 -11.07 1.49
N LYS A 410 6.33 -10.97 1.21
CA LYS A 410 5.30 -10.88 2.25
C LYS A 410 5.25 -12.10 3.18
N VAL A 411 5.43 -13.31 2.66
CA VAL A 411 5.38 -14.53 3.48
C VAL A 411 6.62 -14.66 4.37
N GLU A 412 7.79 -14.32 3.85
CA GLU A 412 9.03 -14.27 4.63
C GLU A 412 8.93 -13.25 5.76
N CYS A 413 8.36 -12.07 5.48
CA CYS A 413 8.04 -11.06 6.49
C CYS A 413 7.03 -11.60 7.53
N ALA A 414 5.95 -12.23 7.08
CA ALA A 414 4.90 -12.80 7.92
C ALA A 414 5.41 -13.88 8.88
N LEU A 415 6.25 -14.79 8.40
CA LEU A 415 6.76 -15.92 9.19
C LEU A 415 8.10 -15.63 9.85
N GLY A 416 8.69 -14.46 9.57
CA GLY A 416 10.03 -14.08 10.01
C GLY A 416 11.08 -15.09 9.56
N TYR A 417 10.87 -15.69 8.40
CA TYR A 417 11.80 -16.62 7.77
C TYR A 417 12.91 -15.83 7.09
N ALA A 418 13.65 -15.13 7.94
CA ALA A 418 14.70 -14.20 7.60
C ALA A 418 15.61 -14.04 8.83
N THR A 419 16.87 -13.72 8.61
CA THR A 419 17.86 -13.42 9.65
C THR A 419 17.87 -11.93 9.97
N LEU A 420 17.49 -11.58 11.20
CA LEU A 420 17.59 -10.20 11.68
C LEU A 420 19.05 -9.69 11.57
N TYR A 421 19.21 -8.51 10.94
CA TYR A 421 20.49 -7.87 10.60
C TYR A 421 21.30 -8.59 9.50
N GLY A 422 20.73 -9.61 8.87
CA GLY A 422 21.26 -10.24 7.67
C GLY A 422 20.48 -9.79 6.44
N ASP A 423 19.54 -10.62 6.02
CA ASP A 423 18.66 -10.42 4.86
C ASP A 423 17.48 -9.46 5.13
N THR A 424 17.17 -9.14 6.39
CA THR A 424 16.10 -8.19 6.75
C THR A 424 16.50 -6.72 6.67
N ILE A 425 17.73 -6.40 6.25
CA ILE A 425 18.21 -5.00 6.19
C ILE A 425 17.78 -4.32 4.89
N GLY A 426 17.71 -2.99 4.91
CA GLY A 426 17.39 -2.18 3.73
C GLY A 426 16.94 -0.77 4.08
N ALA A 427 16.90 0.10 3.07
CA ALA A 427 16.20 1.38 3.13
C ALA A 427 14.74 1.25 2.69
N LEU A 428 14.43 0.25 1.85
CA LEU A 428 13.09 -0.05 1.34
C LEU A 428 12.98 -1.54 1.05
N SER A 429 11.81 -2.12 1.28
CA SER A 429 11.42 -3.46 0.82
C SER A 429 10.29 -3.35 -0.22
N PRO A 430 10.63 -3.37 -1.52
CA PRO A 430 9.62 -3.29 -2.58
C PRO A 430 8.67 -4.49 -2.59
N LEU A 431 9.16 -5.69 -2.32
CA LEU A 431 8.37 -6.92 -2.34
C LEU A 431 7.76 -7.30 -0.98
N GLY A 432 7.98 -6.49 0.06
CA GLY A 432 7.58 -6.83 1.43
C GLY A 432 6.07 -7.01 1.62
N ASP A 433 5.24 -6.52 0.68
CA ASP A 433 3.79 -6.75 0.64
C ASP A 433 3.32 -7.56 -0.58
N CYS A 434 4.25 -8.17 -1.33
CA CYS A 434 3.97 -9.07 -2.44
C CYS A 434 4.02 -10.53 -1.98
N THR A 435 2.99 -11.32 -2.30
CA THR A 435 3.03 -12.78 -2.13
C THR A 435 3.98 -13.42 -3.12
N LYS A 436 4.38 -14.68 -2.88
CA LYS A 436 5.27 -15.38 -3.82
C LYS A 436 4.63 -15.55 -5.20
N LEU A 437 3.31 -15.75 -5.24
CA LEU A 437 2.54 -15.74 -6.48
C LEU A 437 2.68 -14.42 -7.25
N GLN A 438 2.55 -13.29 -6.57
CA GLN A 438 2.71 -11.97 -7.18
C GLN A 438 4.15 -11.71 -7.64
N VAL A 439 5.16 -12.24 -6.93
CA VAL A 439 6.56 -12.18 -7.37
C VAL A 439 6.77 -12.94 -8.69
N PHE A 440 6.14 -14.11 -8.86
CA PHE A 440 6.19 -14.85 -10.12
C PHE A 440 5.45 -14.13 -11.26
N GLU A 441 4.28 -13.55 -10.97
CA GLU A 441 3.56 -12.71 -11.92
C GLU A 441 4.44 -11.53 -12.36
N LEU A 442 5.04 -10.80 -11.42
CA LEU A 442 5.96 -9.70 -11.70
C LEU A 442 7.13 -10.12 -12.59
N ALA A 443 7.70 -11.30 -12.37
CA ALA A 443 8.77 -11.81 -13.22
C ALA A 443 8.33 -12.00 -14.68
N GLN A 444 7.12 -12.51 -14.91
CA GLN A 444 6.54 -12.61 -16.25
C GLN A 444 6.31 -11.21 -16.84
N LEU A 445 5.71 -10.30 -16.07
CA LEU A 445 5.45 -8.93 -16.54
C LEU A 445 6.74 -8.17 -16.88
N ILE A 446 7.83 -8.39 -16.13
CA ILE A 446 9.14 -7.83 -16.42
C ILE A 446 9.69 -8.38 -17.73
N ASN A 447 9.62 -9.69 -17.95
CA ASN A 447 10.09 -10.30 -19.20
C ASN A 447 9.27 -9.79 -20.40
N ASP A 448 7.96 -9.67 -20.25
CA ASP A 448 7.07 -9.11 -21.28
C ASP A 448 7.41 -7.64 -21.58
N TYR A 449 7.69 -6.84 -20.56
CA TYR A 449 8.09 -5.44 -20.70
C TYR A 449 9.39 -5.28 -21.50
N TYR A 450 10.42 -6.06 -21.15
CA TYR A 450 11.72 -6.03 -21.82
C TYR A 450 11.75 -6.80 -23.14
N LYS A 451 10.74 -7.65 -23.41
CA LYS A 451 10.69 -8.59 -24.53
C LYS A 451 11.92 -9.50 -24.57
N ASP A 452 12.40 -9.88 -23.39
CA ASP A 452 13.55 -10.75 -23.17
C ASP A 452 13.39 -11.43 -21.80
N ASP A 453 14.02 -12.58 -21.63
CA ASP A 453 14.09 -13.33 -20.39
C ASP A 453 15.06 -12.68 -19.40
N ILE A 454 14.76 -11.45 -18.95
CA ILE A 454 15.54 -10.73 -17.93
C ILE A 454 15.58 -11.55 -16.64
N ILE A 455 14.41 -12.05 -16.24
CA ILE A 455 14.23 -13.02 -15.18
C ILE A 455 14.26 -14.41 -15.80
N ASN A 456 15.16 -15.26 -15.31
CA ASN A 456 15.34 -16.61 -15.86
C ASN A 456 14.02 -17.41 -15.73
N PRO A 457 13.45 -17.93 -16.83
CA PRO A 457 12.17 -18.64 -16.80
C PRO A 457 12.16 -19.87 -15.89
N ASN A 458 13.31 -20.49 -15.63
CA ASN A 458 13.40 -21.64 -14.74
C ASN A 458 13.14 -21.30 -13.26
N LEU A 459 13.21 -20.02 -12.89
CA LEU A 459 12.84 -19.52 -11.56
C LEU A 459 11.31 -19.35 -11.39
N ILE A 460 10.57 -19.36 -12.51
CA ILE A 460 9.13 -19.15 -12.53
C ILE A 460 8.47 -20.54 -12.58
N PRO A 461 7.63 -20.92 -11.60
CA PRO A 461 6.97 -22.21 -11.62
C PRO A 461 5.98 -22.29 -12.78
N THR A 462 5.96 -23.44 -13.44
CA THR A 462 4.82 -23.81 -14.29
C THR A 462 3.73 -24.38 -13.39
N ILE A 463 2.53 -23.79 -13.45
CA ILE A 463 1.35 -24.27 -12.73
C ILE A 463 0.51 -25.08 -13.72
N GLN A 464 0.45 -26.40 -13.54
CA GLN A 464 -0.42 -27.30 -14.29
C GLN A 464 -1.14 -28.22 -13.32
N ASN A 465 -2.45 -28.47 -13.52
CA ASN A 465 -3.24 -29.41 -12.72
C ASN A 465 -3.13 -29.24 -11.19
N ASN A 466 -2.98 -28.00 -10.69
CA ASN A 466 -2.74 -27.70 -9.27
C ASN A 466 -1.46 -28.33 -8.67
N SER A 467 -0.48 -28.67 -9.50
CA SER A 467 0.89 -28.93 -9.10
C SER A 467 1.80 -27.80 -9.57
N ARG A 468 2.91 -27.60 -8.86
CA ARG A 468 3.99 -26.71 -9.27
C ARG A 468 5.17 -27.53 -9.73
N GLU A 469 5.64 -27.23 -10.92
CA GLU A 469 6.92 -27.69 -11.40
C GLU A 469 7.84 -26.49 -11.53
N PHE A 470 8.89 -26.50 -10.71
CA PHE A 470 9.96 -25.51 -10.78
C PHE A 470 11.08 -26.08 -11.63
N GLY A 471 11.63 -25.29 -12.55
CA GLY A 471 12.95 -25.59 -13.13
C GLY A 471 14.02 -25.55 -12.04
N PHE A 472 13.95 -24.55 -11.15
CA PHE A 472 14.74 -24.43 -9.93
C PHE A 472 13.87 -24.08 -8.72
N ALA A 473 13.83 -24.95 -7.72
CA ALA A 473 13.05 -24.72 -6.52
C ALA A 473 13.66 -23.59 -5.66
N PRO A 474 12.86 -22.73 -5.01
CA PRO A 474 13.35 -21.73 -4.06
C PRO A 474 14.13 -22.39 -2.90
N SER A 475 15.30 -21.83 -2.57
CA SER A 475 16.14 -22.25 -1.44
C SER A 475 17.03 -21.09 -0.97
N ALA A 476 17.34 -21.06 0.33
CA ALA A 476 18.26 -20.08 0.92
C ALA A 476 19.75 -20.44 0.76
N GLU A 477 20.08 -21.66 0.31
CA GLU A 477 21.46 -22.16 0.08
C GLU A 477 22.44 -21.88 1.25
N LEU A 478 21.99 -22.03 2.51
CA LEU A 478 22.83 -21.84 3.70
C LEU A 478 23.43 -23.14 4.25
N ARG A 479 22.92 -24.28 3.76
CA ARG A 479 23.37 -25.65 4.04
C ARG A 479 22.99 -26.60 2.90
N ASP A 480 23.59 -27.79 2.88
CA ASP A 480 23.32 -28.80 1.85
C ASP A 480 21.84 -29.25 1.84
N ASN A 481 21.26 -29.34 0.63
CA ASN A 481 19.90 -29.81 0.36
C ASN A 481 18.79 -29.07 1.15
N GLN A 482 18.97 -27.76 1.41
CA GLN A 482 17.99 -26.95 2.12
C GLN A 482 16.70 -26.76 1.30
N VAL A 483 15.55 -27.03 1.94
CA VAL A 483 14.21 -26.74 1.42
C VAL A 483 13.49 -25.83 2.41
N ASP A 484 12.82 -24.81 1.91
CA ASP A 484 12.05 -23.90 2.76
C ASP A 484 10.78 -24.60 3.28
N PRO A 485 10.43 -24.43 4.57
CA PRO A 485 9.26 -25.06 5.17
C PRO A 485 7.93 -24.46 4.67
N MET A 486 7.99 -23.31 4.00
CA MET A 486 6.82 -22.61 3.49
C MET A 486 6.14 -23.39 2.36
N LYS A 487 4.83 -23.59 2.50
CA LYS A 487 3.95 -24.13 1.49
C LYS A 487 3.42 -22.99 0.65
N TRP A 488 4.21 -22.54 -0.32
CA TRP A 488 3.85 -21.45 -1.23
C TRP A 488 2.45 -21.64 -1.86
N VAL A 489 1.75 -20.57 -2.25
CA VAL A 489 0.28 -20.51 -2.48
C VAL A 489 -0.54 -20.67 -1.21
N TYR A 490 -0.38 -21.79 -0.50
CA TYR A 490 -1.18 -22.07 0.68
C TYR A 490 -0.89 -21.06 1.80
N HIS A 491 0.38 -20.86 2.13
CA HIS A 491 0.78 -19.86 3.13
C HIS A 491 0.65 -18.43 2.60
N ASP A 492 0.77 -18.19 1.29
CA ASP A 492 0.44 -16.88 0.69
C ASP A 492 -1.03 -16.52 0.97
N TRP A 493 -1.94 -17.47 0.70
CA TRP A 493 -3.37 -17.33 0.95
C TRP A 493 -3.68 -17.22 2.44
N LEU A 494 -3.05 -18.03 3.28
CA LEU A 494 -3.29 -18.03 4.73
C LEU A 494 -2.87 -16.72 5.38
N VAL A 495 -1.74 -16.13 4.93
CA VAL A 495 -1.32 -14.79 5.34
C VAL A 495 -2.41 -13.78 5.01
N GLN A 496 -2.92 -13.77 3.77
CA GLN A 496 -4.00 -12.86 3.37
C GLN A 496 -5.29 -13.10 4.15
N TYR A 497 -5.69 -14.36 4.35
CA TYR A 497 -6.89 -14.76 5.08
C TYR A 497 -6.94 -14.18 6.51
N PHE A 498 -5.80 -14.15 7.20
CA PHE A 498 -5.71 -13.63 8.57
C PHE A 498 -5.63 -12.10 8.68
N ILE A 499 -5.16 -11.39 7.65
CA ILE A 499 -4.93 -9.94 7.73
C ILE A 499 -5.93 -9.12 6.93
N GLN A 500 -6.56 -9.69 5.90
CA GLN A 500 -7.51 -8.97 5.06
C GLN A 500 -8.84 -8.83 5.77
N TYR A 501 -9.41 -7.62 5.76
CA TYR A 501 -10.69 -7.34 6.42
C TYR A 501 -11.90 -7.99 5.72
N PRO A 502 -12.86 -8.60 6.45
CA PRO A 502 -12.81 -8.85 7.89
C PRO A 502 -11.73 -9.90 8.22
N SER A 503 -10.85 -9.56 9.18
CA SER A 503 -9.72 -10.43 9.53
C SER A 503 -10.23 -11.72 10.16
N HIS A 504 -9.68 -12.85 9.71
CA HIS A 504 -9.98 -14.14 10.31
C HIS A 504 -8.92 -14.52 11.34
N HIS A 505 -9.27 -15.45 12.21
CA HIS A 505 -8.37 -16.02 13.20
C HIS A 505 -8.20 -17.51 12.98
N MET A 506 -7.19 -18.10 13.62
CA MET A 506 -6.94 -19.54 13.56
C MET A 506 -8.20 -20.36 13.87
N ILE A 507 -9.02 -19.91 14.81
CA ILE A 507 -10.24 -20.62 15.18
C ILE A 507 -11.24 -20.72 14.01
N ASP A 508 -11.35 -19.69 13.19
CA ASP A 508 -12.22 -19.68 12.02
C ASP A 508 -11.71 -20.70 11.01
N TRP A 509 -10.40 -20.74 10.81
CA TRP A 509 -9.77 -21.71 9.91
C TRP A 509 -9.92 -23.16 10.41
N LEU A 510 -9.80 -23.41 11.72
CA LEU A 510 -10.07 -24.72 12.31
C LEU A 510 -11.52 -25.15 12.09
N ARG A 511 -12.49 -24.24 12.28
CA ARG A 511 -13.92 -24.52 12.04
C ARG A 511 -14.19 -24.80 10.57
N THR A 512 -13.61 -24.03 9.65
CA THR A 512 -13.70 -24.27 8.20
C THR A 512 -13.09 -25.61 7.81
N TYR A 513 -12.00 -26.02 8.48
CA TYR A 513 -11.42 -27.34 8.28
C TYR A 513 -12.35 -28.46 8.76
N GLN A 514 -12.84 -28.35 10.01
CA GLN A 514 -13.70 -29.33 10.66
C GLN A 514 -15.02 -29.55 9.90
N SER A 515 -15.65 -28.48 9.42
CA SER A 515 -16.90 -28.57 8.65
C SER A 515 -16.71 -29.12 7.24
N GLY A 516 -15.46 -29.20 6.75
CA GLY A 516 -15.15 -29.60 5.38
C GLY A 516 -15.36 -28.50 4.34
N GLU A 517 -15.79 -27.29 4.74
CA GLU A 517 -16.02 -26.16 3.84
C GLU A 517 -14.74 -25.73 3.10
N TRP A 518 -13.56 -26.00 3.67
CA TRP A 518 -12.27 -25.76 3.01
C TRP A 518 -12.16 -26.41 1.62
N LYS A 519 -12.87 -27.52 1.37
CA LYS A 519 -12.87 -28.24 0.09
C LYS A 519 -13.51 -27.44 -1.06
N LYS A 520 -14.30 -26.41 -0.74
CA LYS A 520 -14.95 -25.53 -1.72
C LYS A 520 -14.12 -24.29 -2.05
N LEU A 521 -13.05 -24.05 -1.29
CA LEU A 521 -12.18 -22.89 -1.48
C LEU A 521 -11.19 -23.16 -2.62
N GLU A 522 -10.72 -22.10 -3.25
CA GLU A 522 -9.67 -22.16 -4.29
C GLU A 522 -8.37 -22.83 -3.81
N ILE A 523 -8.16 -22.84 -2.49
CA ILE A 523 -6.97 -23.40 -1.86
C ILE A 523 -7.04 -24.92 -1.63
N ALA A 524 -8.20 -25.56 -1.87
CA ALA A 524 -8.43 -26.97 -1.56
C ALA A 524 -7.44 -27.91 -2.27
N SER A 525 -7.17 -27.66 -3.55
CA SER A 525 -6.23 -28.47 -4.33
C SER A 525 -4.80 -28.38 -3.78
N TRP A 526 -4.39 -27.20 -3.34
CA TRP A 526 -3.09 -26.98 -2.70
C TRP A 526 -3.00 -27.65 -1.34
N MET A 527 -4.07 -27.63 -0.55
CA MET A 527 -4.12 -28.39 0.70
C MET A 527 -3.90 -29.88 0.45
N VAL A 528 -4.57 -30.47 -0.53
CA VAL A 528 -4.37 -31.88 -0.91
C VAL A 528 -2.95 -32.13 -1.41
N TYR A 529 -2.41 -31.25 -2.28
CA TYR A 529 -1.04 -31.35 -2.79
C TYR A 529 0.00 -31.41 -1.66
N TYR A 530 -0.17 -30.60 -0.62
CA TYR A 530 0.71 -30.60 0.56
C TYR A 530 0.34 -31.67 1.61
N GLY A 531 -0.68 -32.50 1.36
CA GLY A 531 -1.16 -33.53 2.29
C GLY A 531 -1.85 -32.97 3.54
N LEU A 532 -2.35 -31.74 3.47
CA LEU A 532 -3.10 -31.05 4.53
C LEU A 532 -4.58 -31.46 4.57
N ASP A 533 -5.02 -32.38 3.71
CA ASP A 533 -6.28 -33.12 3.86
C ASP A 533 -6.20 -34.17 4.98
N ASN A 534 -4.98 -34.52 5.41
CA ASN A 534 -4.74 -35.29 6.62
C ASN A 534 -4.85 -34.38 7.87
N PRO A 535 -5.76 -34.66 8.82
CA PRO A 535 -5.96 -33.83 10.01
C PRO A 535 -4.71 -33.60 10.86
N VAL A 536 -3.84 -34.61 10.98
CA VAL A 536 -2.60 -34.49 11.78
C VAL A 536 -1.65 -33.48 11.13
N LYS A 537 -1.39 -33.64 9.83
CA LYS A 537 -0.52 -32.72 9.07
C LYS A 537 -1.08 -31.30 9.03
N PHE A 538 -2.40 -31.16 8.89
CA PHE A 538 -3.07 -29.87 8.96
C PHE A 538 -2.81 -29.15 10.29
N ILE A 539 -3.04 -29.86 11.41
CA ILE A 539 -2.84 -29.31 12.76
C ILE A 539 -1.36 -28.98 13.02
N GLU A 540 -0.44 -29.81 12.57
CA GLU A 540 1.01 -29.56 12.66
C GLU A 540 1.39 -28.28 11.89
N ASP A 541 0.89 -28.12 10.66
CA ASP A 541 1.18 -26.97 9.82
C ASP A 541 0.63 -25.66 10.40
N ILE A 542 -0.65 -25.62 10.78
CA ILE A 542 -1.25 -24.39 11.32
C ILE A 542 -0.60 -23.99 12.65
N ARG A 543 -0.21 -24.94 13.50
CA ARG A 543 0.54 -24.64 14.73
C ARG A 543 1.92 -24.09 14.44
N TRP A 544 2.64 -24.70 13.49
CA TRP A 544 3.93 -24.18 13.05
C TRP A 544 3.79 -22.76 12.49
N PHE A 545 2.79 -22.53 11.64
CA PHE A 545 2.49 -21.23 11.04
C PHE A 545 2.24 -20.18 12.12
N MET A 546 1.33 -20.46 13.06
CA MET A 546 0.96 -19.50 14.11
C MET A 546 2.13 -19.19 15.05
N LYS A 547 2.92 -20.21 15.43
CA LYS A 547 4.14 -19.98 16.24
C LYS A 547 5.16 -19.13 15.49
N SER A 548 5.39 -19.42 14.21
CA SER A 548 6.32 -18.66 13.37
C SER A 548 5.85 -17.22 13.21
N TRP A 549 4.57 -17.02 12.87
CA TRP A 549 3.95 -15.70 12.75
C TRP A 549 4.14 -14.83 13.98
N HIS A 550 3.82 -15.33 15.16
CA HIS A 550 3.88 -14.56 16.41
C HIS A 550 5.32 -14.34 16.87
N SER A 551 6.18 -15.35 16.75
CA SER A 551 7.60 -15.20 17.09
C SER A 551 8.34 -14.25 16.16
N ALA A 552 7.79 -13.94 14.98
CA ALA A 552 8.38 -13.05 14.00
C ALA A 552 8.05 -11.56 14.19
N ILE A 553 7.15 -11.19 15.10
CA ILE A 553 6.71 -9.79 15.30
C ILE A 553 7.91 -8.86 15.54
N PHE A 554 8.87 -9.27 16.37
CA PHE A 554 10.06 -8.44 16.68
C PHE A 554 10.95 -8.19 15.44
N LYS A 555 10.95 -9.12 14.46
CA LYS A 555 11.66 -8.94 13.18
C LYS A 555 10.87 -8.00 12.27
N ARG A 556 9.54 -8.18 12.17
CA ARG A 556 8.67 -7.31 11.36
C ARG A 556 8.73 -5.84 11.78
N ILE A 557 8.77 -5.57 13.08
CA ILE A 557 8.92 -4.20 13.61
C ILE A 557 10.24 -3.56 13.16
N GLN A 558 11.29 -4.35 12.95
CA GLN A 558 12.60 -3.88 12.49
C GLN A 558 12.79 -3.99 10.98
N PHE A 559 11.81 -4.54 10.27
CA PHE A 559 11.83 -4.60 8.81
C PHE A 559 11.83 -3.16 8.24
N PRO A 560 12.54 -2.93 7.11
CA PRO A 560 12.53 -1.64 6.44
C PRO A 560 11.11 -1.25 6.00
N PRO A 561 10.88 0.02 5.64
CA PRO A 561 9.62 0.46 5.06
C PRO A 561 9.20 -0.46 3.90
N ILE A 562 7.93 -0.86 3.88
CA ILE A 562 7.36 -1.79 2.91
C ILE A 562 6.53 -1.01 1.90
N VAL A 563 6.69 -1.30 0.61
CA VAL A 563 5.77 -0.81 -0.43
C VAL A 563 4.46 -1.57 -0.30
N THR A 564 3.38 -0.87 0.07
CA THR A 564 2.05 -1.45 0.28
C THR A 564 1.33 -1.62 -1.05
N VAL A 565 0.94 -2.85 -1.35
CA VAL A 565 0.18 -3.21 -2.57
C VAL A 565 -1.11 -3.96 -2.26
N SER A 566 -1.38 -4.28 -0.99
CA SER A 566 -2.52 -5.10 -0.58
C SER A 566 -3.32 -4.46 0.56
N ARG A 567 -4.45 -5.09 0.90
CA ARG A 567 -5.22 -4.77 2.12
C ARG A 567 -4.68 -5.61 3.27
N GLY A 568 -3.96 -4.99 4.21
CA GLY A 568 -3.29 -5.67 5.31
C GLY A 568 -1.80 -5.85 5.05
N SER A 569 -1.09 -4.76 4.74
CA SER A 569 0.37 -4.74 4.76
C SER A 569 0.89 -4.77 6.20
N PHE A 570 2.04 -5.40 6.44
CA PHE A 570 2.70 -5.28 7.75
C PHE A 570 3.14 -3.83 7.99
N GLY A 571 3.03 -3.34 9.22
CA GLY A 571 3.36 -1.96 9.59
C GLY A 571 2.21 -1.25 10.31
N TYR A 572 1.85 -0.06 9.85
CA TYR A 572 0.71 0.69 10.37
C TYR A 572 -0.64 0.18 9.85
N ASP A 573 -0.65 -0.48 8.68
CA ASP A 573 -1.86 -1.10 8.12
C ASP A 573 -2.33 -2.30 8.98
N TYR A 574 -1.43 -3.25 9.26
CA TYR A 574 -1.64 -4.31 10.26
C TYR A 574 -0.78 -4.07 11.51
N ARG A 575 -1.39 -3.51 12.56
CA ARG A 575 -0.72 -3.13 13.82
C ARG A 575 -0.59 -4.31 14.77
N GLU A 576 0.62 -4.54 15.25
CA GLU A 576 0.94 -5.72 16.07
C GLU A 576 1.59 -5.34 17.40
N SER A 577 1.28 -6.12 18.44
CA SER A 577 1.96 -6.06 19.74
C SER A 577 2.87 -7.28 19.91
N GLN A 578 4.04 -7.11 20.51
CA GLN A 578 4.97 -8.21 20.78
C GLN A 578 4.50 -9.05 21.96
N LEU A 579 3.57 -9.97 21.69
CA LEU A 579 2.99 -10.88 22.68
C LEU A 579 3.28 -12.35 22.29
N PRO A 580 3.42 -13.25 23.29
CA PRO A 580 3.57 -14.67 23.02
C PRO A 580 2.30 -15.24 22.38
N TYR A 581 2.46 -16.25 21.53
CA TYR A 581 1.34 -17.01 21.00
C TYR A 581 0.68 -17.86 22.09
N THR A 582 -0.65 -17.76 22.22
CA THR A 582 -1.43 -18.54 23.19
C THR A 582 -2.61 -19.22 22.52
N GLU A 583 -2.78 -20.52 22.74
CA GLU A 583 -3.98 -21.29 22.35
C GLU A 583 -5.01 -21.21 23.49
N ASN A 584 -6.19 -20.64 23.23
CA ASN A 584 -7.29 -20.65 24.19
C ASN A 584 -7.93 -22.05 24.29
N GLN A 585 -8.82 -22.27 25.27
CA GLN A 585 -9.45 -23.58 25.48
C GLN A 585 -10.28 -24.05 24.28
N GLU A 586 -10.92 -23.11 23.59
CA GLU A 586 -11.77 -23.42 22.43
C GLU A 586 -10.94 -23.95 21.25
N VAL A 587 -9.80 -23.33 20.96
CA VAL A 587 -8.82 -23.81 19.97
C VAL A 587 -8.35 -25.21 20.32
N LYS A 588 -8.01 -25.48 21.59
CA LYS A 588 -7.58 -26.81 22.03
C LYS A 588 -8.66 -27.87 21.79
N ASN A 589 -9.90 -27.58 22.18
CA ASN A 589 -11.03 -28.48 21.99
C ASN A 589 -11.29 -28.77 20.49
N LEU A 590 -11.26 -27.74 19.63
CA LEU A 590 -11.43 -27.91 18.18
C LEU A 590 -10.32 -28.79 17.58
N ILE A 591 -9.07 -28.60 18.02
CA ILE A 591 -7.96 -29.44 17.58
C ILE A 591 -8.18 -30.90 17.99
N GLU A 592 -8.60 -31.17 19.24
CA GLU A 592 -8.92 -32.52 19.70
C GLU A 592 -10.06 -33.16 18.89
N GLN A 593 -11.09 -32.39 18.54
CA GLN A 593 -12.20 -32.86 17.71
C GLN A 593 -11.74 -33.21 16.29
N ILE A 594 -10.93 -32.35 15.67
CA ILE A 594 -10.35 -32.57 14.33
C ILE A 594 -9.48 -33.83 14.31
N LEU A 595 -8.66 -34.04 15.34
CA LEU A 595 -7.75 -35.19 15.45
C LEU A 595 -8.49 -36.50 15.78
N SER A 596 -9.57 -36.45 16.55
CA SER A 596 -10.36 -37.63 16.91
C SER A 596 -11.35 -38.10 15.83
N GLY A 597 -11.42 -37.39 14.69
CA GLY A 597 -12.34 -37.71 13.59
C GLY A 597 -13.80 -37.38 13.91
N GLY A 598 -14.05 -36.54 14.92
CA GLY A 598 -15.38 -36.17 15.39
C GLY A 598 -16.04 -35.15 14.45
N ILE A 599 -16.72 -35.65 13.42
CA ILE A 599 -17.82 -34.94 12.78
C ILE A 599 -18.99 -35.00 13.76
N GLN A 600 -19.42 -33.86 14.30
CA GLN A 600 -20.78 -33.72 14.84
C GLN A 600 -21.74 -33.44 13.69
#